data_AF-A0A4Q9LAQ0-F1
#
_entry.id   AF-A0A4Q9LAQ0-F1
#
_cell.length_a   1.000
_cell.length_b   1.000
_cell.length_c   1.000
_cell.angle_alpha   90.00
_cell.angle_beta   90.00
_cell.angle_gamma   90.00
#
_symmetry.space_group_name_H-M   'P 1'
#
loop_
_entity.id
_entity.type
_entity.pdbx_description
1 polymer ?
#
loop_
_entity_poly.entity_id
_entity_poly.type
_entity_poly.pdbx_seq_one_letter_code
_entity_poly.pdbx_strand_id
1 'polypeptide(L)'
;MLDNFATEFIRISCNLSAVVCCRVSPTQKGVIAKVLRSMNKGRVCCIGDGGNDVSMITESDVGVGIVGKEGNQASLAADFSILRFCDILPLILWHGRNCLLGTGRLSHFIIHRGTIISVMQAIFCSLFLFSPINLYQGKILVGYVTLYTFFPVFCIIVSYDVKRRTVMEYPELYYELNRRKVLSIKSFAIWNVISFYQGSIIMLLSFYFFEHELFSIVTITFSCLIVNEILMVGLSVRMSRLMVYAMGLSVFFYFLSFFILKDELRMPVGVFKFLGSVLVISMCAIVFSLVQKAWSRYFAPPMHTKLEVY
;
A
#
# COMPACT_ATOMS: atom_id res chain seq x y z
N MET A 1 -33.70 27.16 10.48
CA MET A 1 -34.02 26.00 9.62
C MET A 1 -32.86 24.99 9.61
N LEU A 2 -31.61 25.42 9.39
CA LEU A 2 -30.42 24.58 9.63
C LEU A 2 -30.34 24.10 11.10
N ASP A 3 -30.66 24.93 12.09
CA ASP A 3 -30.46 24.56 13.50
C ASP A 3 -31.32 23.37 13.99
N ASN A 4 -32.48 23.12 13.37
CA ASN A 4 -33.40 22.04 13.76
C ASN A 4 -33.55 20.93 12.71
N PHE A 5 -33.26 21.20 11.43
CA PHE A 5 -33.47 20.27 10.31
C PHE A 5 -32.27 20.15 9.35
N ALA A 6 -31.05 20.53 9.78
CA ALA A 6 -29.85 20.49 8.94
C ALA A 6 -29.65 19.15 8.22
N THR A 7 -29.76 18.03 8.95
CA THR A 7 -29.53 16.70 8.40
C THR A 7 -30.52 16.35 7.29
N GLU A 8 -31.81 16.68 7.49
CA GLU A 8 -32.84 16.38 6.50
C GLU A 8 -32.71 17.27 5.25
N PHE A 9 -32.44 18.56 5.46
CA PHE A 9 -32.19 19.50 4.37
C PHE A 9 -30.98 19.07 3.53
N ILE A 10 -29.86 18.73 4.17
CA ILE A 10 -28.64 18.28 3.47
C ILE A 10 -28.88 16.94 2.78
N ARG A 11 -29.63 16.02 3.40
CA ARG A 11 -29.99 14.74 2.79
C ARG A 11 -30.75 14.91 1.48
N ILE A 12 -31.73 15.81 1.44
CA ILE A 12 -32.48 16.14 0.22
C ILE A 12 -31.57 16.83 -0.79
N SER A 13 -30.74 17.76 -0.32
CA SER A 13 -29.79 18.52 -1.16
C SER A 13 -28.79 17.62 -1.89
N CYS A 14 -28.35 16.51 -1.28
CA CYS A 14 -27.45 15.53 -1.89
C CYS A 14 -28.04 14.81 -3.11
N ASN A 15 -29.36 14.88 -3.34
CA ASN A 15 -29.99 14.30 -4.53
C ASN A 15 -30.03 15.29 -5.72
N LEU A 16 -29.68 16.56 -5.49
CA LEU A 16 -29.63 17.59 -6.52
C LEU A 16 -28.28 17.55 -7.26
N SER A 17 -28.28 17.97 -8.52
CA SER A 17 -27.05 18.04 -9.34
C SER A 17 -26.09 19.14 -8.88
N ALA A 18 -26.61 20.23 -8.33
CA ALA A 18 -25.83 21.34 -7.79
C ALA A 18 -26.64 22.08 -6.72
N VAL A 19 -25.94 22.66 -5.75
CA VAL A 19 -26.51 23.44 -4.65
C VAL A 19 -25.70 24.72 -4.50
N VAL A 20 -26.39 25.85 -4.42
CA VAL A 20 -25.77 27.16 -4.21
C VAL A 20 -26.32 27.75 -2.91
N CYS A 21 -25.44 28.01 -1.96
CA CYS A 21 -25.80 28.62 -0.69
C CYS A 21 -25.41 30.11 -0.70
N CYS A 22 -26.38 30.99 -0.52
CA CYS A 22 -26.19 32.45 -0.58
C CYS A 22 -26.18 33.07 0.82
N ARG A 23 -25.36 34.12 1.02
CA ARG A 23 -25.28 34.91 2.28
C ARG A 23 -25.10 34.05 3.54
N VAL A 24 -24.24 33.03 3.44
CA VAL A 24 -23.94 32.08 4.51
C VAL A 24 -22.89 32.65 5.45
N SER A 25 -23.14 32.65 6.75
CA SER A 25 -22.13 33.04 7.73
C SER A 25 -20.99 32.01 7.79
N PRO A 26 -19.78 32.39 8.23
CA PRO A 26 -18.67 31.43 8.41
C PRO A 26 -19.08 30.23 9.28
N THR A 27 -19.83 30.47 10.36
CA THR A 27 -20.33 29.40 11.23
C THR A 27 -21.27 28.43 10.50
N GLN A 28 -22.18 28.94 9.67
CA GLN A 28 -23.09 28.10 8.88
C GLN A 28 -22.35 27.27 7.83
N LYS A 29 -21.28 27.81 7.20
CA LYS A 29 -20.46 27.02 6.26
C LYS A 29 -19.82 25.81 6.96
N GLY A 30 -19.30 26.01 8.17
CA GLY A 30 -18.76 24.94 9.02
C GLY A 30 -19.80 23.87 9.37
N VAL A 31 -21.01 24.29 9.76
CA VAL A 31 -22.12 23.35 10.06
C VAL A 31 -22.47 22.50 8.86
N ILE A 32 -22.52 23.07 7.65
CA ILE A 32 -22.80 22.32 6.42
C ILE A 32 -21.72 21.25 6.18
N ALA A 33 -20.44 21.61 6.26
CA ALA A 33 -19.33 20.67 6.09
C ALA A 33 -19.38 19.53 7.13
N LYS A 34 -19.63 19.88 8.39
CA LYS A 34 -19.74 18.92 9.50
C LYS A 34 -20.88 17.92 9.32
N VAL A 35 -22.06 18.38 8.88
CA VAL A 35 -23.21 17.50 8.65
C VAL A 35 -22.99 16.62 7.41
N LEU A 36 -22.40 17.15 6.33
CA LEU A 36 -22.02 16.34 5.17
C LEU A 36 -21.04 15.21 5.56
N ARG A 37 -20.08 15.53 6.43
CA ARG A 37 -19.08 14.57 6.92
C ARG A 37 -19.72 13.49 7.81
N SER A 38 -20.65 13.86 8.69
CA SER A 38 -21.31 12.91 9.59
C SER A 38 -22.23 11.92 8.87
N MET A 39 -22.74 12.27 7.67
CA MET A 39 -23.56 11.37 6.86
C MET A 39 -22.80 10.19 6.25
N ASN A 40 -21.46 10.23 6.24
CA ASN A 40 -20.56 9.14 5.81
C ASN A 40 -20.87 8.53 4.42
N LYS A 41 -21.42 9.32 3.50
CA LYS A 41 -21.71 8.92 2.10
C LYS A 41 -20.53 9.13 1.14
N GLY A 42 -19.42 9.69 1.63
CA GLY A 42 -18.25 10.04 0.84
C GLY A 42 -17.23 10.80 1.69
N ARG A 43 -16.23 11.39 1.04
CA ARG A 43 -15.27 12.30 1.68
C ARG A 43 -15.63 13.73 1.32
N VAL A 44 -15.64 14.62 2.31
CA VAL A 44 -15.95 16.04 2.14
C VAL A 44 -14.65 16.82 1.97
N CYS A 45 -14.50 17.48 0.81
CA CYS A 45 -13.38 18.37 0.53
C CYS A 45 -13.90 19.81 0.47
N CYS A 46 -13.28 20.71 1.26
CA CYS A 46 -13.66 22.11 1.32
C CYS A 46 -12.49 23.00 0.87
N ILE A 47 -12.80 24.00 0.05
CA ILE A 47 -11.81 24.88 -0.57
C ILE A 47 -12.18 26.32 -0.25
N GLY A 48 -11.21 27.14 0.16
CA GLY A 48 -11.43 28.56 0.44
C GLY A 48 -10.14 29.37 0.41
N ASP A 49 -10.27 30.68 0.32
CA ASP A 49 -9.15 31.63 0.20
C ASP A 49 -9.08 32.64 1.36
N GLY A 50 -10.20 32.86 2.05
CA GLY A 50 -10.33 33.86 3.12
C GLY A 50 -10.60 33.31 4.51
N GLY A 51 -10.49 34.18 5.53
CA GLY A 51 -10.80 33.86 6.92
C GLY A 51 -12.22 33.32 7.14
N ASN A 52 -13.16 33.72 6.29
CA ASN A 52 -14.57 33.29 6.33
C ASN A 52 -14.76 31.81 5.97
N ASP A 53 -13.77 31.16 5.37
CA ASP A 53 -13.83 29.76 4.96
C ASP A 53 -13.07 28.83 5.92
N VAL A 54 -12.34 29.38 6.89
CA VAL A 54 -11.54 28.61 7.85
C VAL A 54 -12.40 27.58 8.58
N SER A 55 -13.57 27.97 9.08
CA SER A 55 -14.50 27.06 9.78
C SER A 55 -14.98 25.89 8.91
N MET A 56 -15.20 26.12 7.62
CA MET A 56 -15.61 25.09 6.67
C MET A 56 -14.44 24.15 6.35
N ILE A 57 -13.25 24.71 6.14
CA ILE A 57 -12.01 23.96 5.87
C ILE A 57 -11.70 23.01 7.04
N THR A 58 -11.73 23.50 8.27
CA THR A 58 -11.38 22.71 9.47
C THR A 58 -12.40 21.61 9.81
N GLU A 59 -13.67 21.77 9.43
CA GLU A 59 -14.73 20.79 9.70
C GLU A 59 -14.80 19.66 8.64
N SER A 60 -14.18 19.86 7.48
CA SER A 60 -14.15 18.90 6.36
C SER A 60 -13.22 17.70 6.59
N ASP A 61 -13.26 16.69 5.71
CA ASP A 61 -12.27 15.60 5.75
C ASP A 61 -10.92 16.01 5.13
N VAL A 62 -10.96 16.92 4.16
CA VAL A 62 -9.77 17.48 3.49
C VAL A 62 -10.00 18.97 3.24
N GLY A 63 -9.20 19.81 3.89
CA GLY A 63 -9.20 21.25 3.72
C GLY A 63 -8.16 21.71 2.69
N VAL A 64 -8.58 22.53 1.73
CA VAL A 64 -7.68 23.13 0.73
C VAL A 64 -7.76 24.65 0.79
N GLY A 65 -6.66 25.30 1.13
CA GLY A 65 -6.56 26.74 1.20
C GLY A 65 -5.91 27.30 -0.08
N ILE A 66 -6.51 28.33 -0.65
CA ILE A 66 -5.91 29.10 -1.74
C ILE A 66 -5.16 30.28 -1.13
N VAL A 67 -3.93 30.51 -1.56
CA VAL A 67 -3.14 31.66 -1.13
C VAL A 67 -3.81 32.95 -1.61
N GLY A 68 -4.39 33.70 -0.66
CA GLY A 68 -5.07 34.96 -0.92
C GLY A 68 -4.09 36.12 -1.09
N LYS A 69 -4.50 37.16 -1.82
CA LYS A 69 -3.72 38.40 -1.96
C LYS A 69 -3.75 39.27 -0.70
N GLU A 70 -4.86 39.21 0.04
CA GLU A 70 -5.15 40.09 1.19
C GLU A 70 -4.88 39.40 2.55
N GLY A 71 -4.73 38.07 2.56
CA GLY A 71 -4.45 37.30 3.77
C GLY A 71 -4.40 35.80 3.50
N ASN A 72 -3.59 35.09 4.30
CA ASN A 72 -3.34 33.65 4.14
C ASN A 72 -4.06 32.79 5.18
N GLN A 73 -5.12 33.29 5.82
CA GLN A 73 -5.77 32.61 6.94
C GLN A 73 -6.34 31.23 6.54
N ALA A 74 -7.02 31.15 5.39
CA ALA A 74 -7.50 29.86 4.86
C ALA A 74 -6.35 28.90 4.54
N SER A 75 -5.29 29.41 3.92
CA SER A 75 -4.08 28.64 3.60
C SER A 75 -3.33 28.13 4.83
N LEU A 76 -3.33 28.88 5.93
CA LEU A 76 -2.67 28.49 7.18
C LEU A 76 -3.50 27.46 7.96
N ALA A 77 -4.83 27.46 7.78
CA ALA A 77 -5.73 26.54 8.45
C ALA A 77 -6.02 25.26 7.66
N ALA A 78 -5.60 25.17 6.40
CA ALA A 78 -5.88 24.06 5.50
C ALA A 78 -4.82 22.95 5.55
N ASP A 79 -5.21 21.72 5.19
CA ASP A 79 -4.29 20.58 5.04
C ASP A 79 -3.35 20.77 3.84
N PHE A 80 -3.87 21.36 2.76
CA PHE A 80 -3.11 21.69 1.55
C PHE A 80 -3.25 23.17 1.21
N SER A 81 -2.13 23.80 0.86
CA SER A 81 -2.08 25.16 0.31
C SER A 81 -1.79 25.12 -1.19
N ILE A 82 -2.61 25.79 -1.98
CA ILE A 82 -2.45 25.94 -3.44
C ILE A 82 -2.45 27.42 -3.84
N LEU A 83 -1.77 27.75 -4.94
CA LEU A 83 -1.70 29.13 -5.42
C LEU A 83 -2.95 29.54 -6.22
N ARG A 84 -3.54 28.60 -6.98
CA ARG A 84 -4.67 28.86 -7.87
C ARG A 84 -5.67 27.72 -7.79
N PHE A 85 -6.94 28.03 -7.98
CA PHE A 85 -8.00 27.01 -7.97
C PHE A 85 -7.76 25.87 -8.98
N CYS A 86 -7.19 26.15 -10.16
CA CYS A 86 -6.90 25.12 -11.17
C CYS A 86 -5.86 24.08 -10.72
N ASP A 87 -5.01 24.39 -9.73
CA ASP A 87 -4.04 23.45 -9.19
C ASP A 87 -4.70 22.35 -8.32
N ILE A 88 -6.01 22.46 -8.03
CA ILE A 88 -6.77 21.41 -7.36
C ILE A 88 -6.90 20.13 -8.18
N LEU A 89 -6.99 20.29 -9.51
CA LEU A 89 -7.20 19.19 -10.43
C LEU A 89 -6.02 18.20 -10.39
N PRO A 90 -4.75 18.63 -10.55
CA PRO A 90 -3.61 17.72 -10.36
C PRO A 90 -3.42 17.29 -8.90
N LEU A 91 -3.83 18.08 -7.89
CA LEU A 91 -3.75 17.66 -6.49
C LEU A 91 -4.62 16.41 -6.26
N ILE A 92 -5.90 16.46 -6.63
CA ILE A 92 -6.84 15.36 -6.40
C ILE A 92 -6.58 14.20 -7.35
N LEU A 93 -6.56 14.46 -8.66
CA LEU A 93 -6.56 13.39 -9.66
C LEU A 93 -5.24 12.63 -9.71
N TRP A 94 -4.11 13.33 -9.57
CA TRP A 94 -2.78 12.73 -9.66
C TRP A 94 -2.21 12.37 -8.29
N HIS A 95 -2.05 13.35 -7.39
CA HIS A 95 -1.40 13.11 -6.10
C HIS A 95 -2.31 12.28 -5.18
N GLY A 96 -3.61 12.61 -5.12
CA GLY A 96 -4.60 11.85 -4.35
C GLY A 96 -4.69 10.39 -4.80
N ARG A 97 -4.75 10.13 -6.12
CA ARG A 97 -4.70 8.77 -6.68
C ARG A 97 -3.45 8.02 -6.25
N ASN A 98 -2.28 8.61 -6.45
CA ASN A 98 -1.00 7.94 -6.16
C ASN A 98 -0.85 7.66 -4.67
N CYS A 99 -1.25 8.59 -3.80
CA CYS A 99 -1.23 8.41 -2.35
C CYS A 99 -2.17 7.27 -1.91
N LEU A 100 -3.41 7.24 -2.42
CA LEU A 100 -4.39 6.20 -2.08
C LEU A 100 -3.93 4.81 -2.55
N LEU A 101 -3.48 4.69 -3.80
CA LEU A 101 -3.02 3.43 -4.37
C LEU A 101 -1.70 2.97 -3.75
N GLY A 102 -0.75 3.88 -3.55
CA GLY A 102 0.55 3.63 -2.93
C GLY A 102 0.40 3.14 -1.49
N THR A 103 -0.36 3.88 -0.67
CA THR A 103 -0.64 3.51 0.72
C THR A 103 -1.38 2.18 0.81
N GLY A 104 -2.39 1.95 -0.02
CA GLY A 104 -3.12 0.68 -0.01
C GLY A 104 -2.25 -0.53 -0.39
N ARG A 105 -1.36 -0.40 -1.38
CA ARG A 105 -0.39 -1.45 -1.73
C ARG A 105 0.60 -1.67 -0.58
N LEU A 106 1.16 -0.58 -0.03
CA LEU A 106 2.08 -0.60 1.10
C LEU A 106 1.48 -1.38 2.29
N SER A 107 0.23 -1.08 2.66
CA SER A 107 -0.46 -1.79 3.75
C SER A 107 -0.54 -3.29 3.49
N HIS A 108 -0.91 -3.71 2.29
CA HIS A 108 -0.97 -5.14 1.94
C HIS A 108 0.40 -5.81 2.02
N PHE A 109 1.48 -5.14 1.57
CA PHE A 109 2.84 -5.67 1.70
C PHE A 109 3.29 -5.81 3.17
N ILE A 110 2.99 -4.82 4.02
CA ILE A 110 3.33 -4.90 5.45
C ILE A 110 2.59 -6.07 6.12
N ILE A 111 1.28 -6.21 5.86
CA ILE A 111 0.47 -7.31 6.40
C ILE A 111 1.02 -8.65 5.91
N HIS A 112 1.28 -8.78 4.61
CA HIS A 112 1.80 -9.98 3.98
C HIS A 112 3.12 -10.44 4.58
N ARG A 113 4.07 -9.51 4.78
CA ARG A 113 5.35 -9.78 5.44
C ARG A 113 5.17 -10.33 6.86
N GLY A 114 4.32 -9.69 7.65
CA GLY A 114 4.02 -10.14 9.01
C GLY A 114 3.41 -11.54 9.02
N THR A 115 2.35 -11.74 8.22
CA THR A 115 1.62 -13.01 8.16
C THR A 115 2.50 -14.17 7.69
N ILE A 116 3.36 -13.98 6.66
CA ILE A 116 4.27 -15.05 6.21
C ILE A 116 5.20 -15.49 7.35
N ILE A 117 5.85 -14.56 8.02
CA ILE A 117 6.79 -14.90 9.12
C ILE A 117 6.04 -15.62 10.24
N SER A 118 4.86 -15.13 10.62
CA SER A 118 4.05 -15.77 11.66
C SER A 118 3.63 -17.19 11.28
N VAL A 119 3.25 -17.43 10.03
CA VAL A 119 2.86 -18.77 9.55
C VAL A 119 4.07 -19.70 9.51
N MET A 120 5.21 -19.23 9.01
CA MET A 120 6.45 -20.01 9.02
C MET A 120 6.85 -20.37 10.45
N GLN A 121 6.79 -19.42 11.37
CA GLN A 121 7.07 -19.63 12.80
C GLN A 121 6.10 -20.63 13.43
N ALA A 122 4.80 -20.54 13.13
CA ALA A 122 3.80 -21.46 13.66
C ALA A 122 4.04 -22.90 13.20
N ILE A 123 4.34 -23.09 11.91
CA ILE A 123 4.68 -24.40 11.34
C ILE A 123 6.00 -24.91 11.93
N PHE A 124 7.00 -24.04 12.09
CA PHE A 124 8.24 -24.38 12.77
C PHE A 124 7.98 -24.98 14.15
N CYS A 125 7.29 -24.23 15.02
CA CYS A 125 6.98 -24.71 16.37
C CYS A 125 6.21 -26.03 16.31
N SER A 126 5.24 -26.19 15.41
CA SER A 126 4.47 -27.42 15.27
C SER A 126 5.34 -28.64 14.90
N LEU A 127 6.37 -28.46 14.06
CA LEU A 127 7.31 -29.53 13.68
C LEU A 127 8.22 -29.92 14.85
N PHE A 128 8.53 -28.97 15.74
CA PHE A 128 9.32 -29.20 16.95
C PHE A 128 8.45 -29.40 18.21
N LEU A 129 7.34 -30.14 18.08
CA LEU A 129 6.45 -30.52 19.21
C LEU A 129 5.95 -29.32 20.03
N PHE A 130 5.62 -28.22 19.34
CA PHE A 130 5.18 -26.95 19.94
C PHE A 130 6.19 -26.30 20.88
N SER A 131 7.49 -26.59 20.70
CA SER A 131 8.55 -25.91 21.43
C SER A 131 8.65 -24.44 21.02
N PRO A 132 8.81 -23.49 21.98
CA PRO A 132 8.84 -22.05 21.70
C PRO A 132 10.23 -21.60 21.19
N ILE A 133 10.70 -22.23 20.11
CA ILE A 133 11.99 -21.88 19.48
C ILE A 133 11.72 -20.89 18.34
N ASN A 134 12.38 -19.75 18.38
CA ASN A 134 12.29 -18.75 17.32
C ASN A 134 13.04 -19.22 16.07
N LEU A 135 12.37 -19.20 14.92
CA LEU A 135 12.95 -19.53 13.61
C LEU A 135 13.99 -18.49 13.21
N TYR A 136 13.67 -17.21 13.35
CA TYR A 136 14.60 -16.10 13.11
C TYR A 136 14.94 -15.43 14.44
N GLN A 137 16.23 -15.34 14.74
CA GLN A 137 16.74 -14.76 15.97
C GLN A 137 17.66 -13.59 15.66
N GLY A 138 17.81 -12.69 16.65
CA GLY A 138 18.84 -11.66 16.62
C GLY A 138 18.72 -10.66 15.47
N LYS A 139 19.84 -10.44 14.79
CA LYS A 139 20.05 -9.34 13.85
C LYS A 139 19.40 -9.62 12.49
N ILE A 140 19.24 -10.87 12.07
CA ILE A 140 18.57 -11.23 10.81
C ILE A 140 17.12 -10.72 10.79
N LEU A 141 16.35 -10.95 11.86
CA LEU A 141 14.94 -10.55 11.92
C LEU A 141 14.80 -9.02 11.88
N VAL A 142 15.65 -8.30 12.63
CA VAL A 142 15.71 -6.83 12.59
C VAL A 142 16.08 -6.36 11.19
N GLY A 143 17.08 -6.97 10.57
CA GLY A 143 17.51 -6.65 9.20
C GLY A 143 16.43 -6.89 8.16
N TYR A 144 15.59 -7.91 8.34
CA TYR A 144 14.44 -8.18 7.46
C TYR A 144 13.46 -7.03 7.43
N VAL A 145 13.07 -6.51 8.59
CA VAL A 145 12.08 -5.43 8.67
C VAL A 145 12.68 -4.08 8.26
N THR A 146 13.99 -3.89 8.43
CA THR A 146 14.63 -2.55 8.33
C THR A 146 15.51 -2.34 7.10
N LEU A 147 16.30 -3.32 6.68
CA LEU A 147 17.33 -3.13 5.65
C LEU A 147 16.98 -3.88 4.36
N TYR A 148 16.74 -5.18 4.45
CA TYR A 148 16.63 -6.02 3.25
C TYR A 148 15.37 -5.69 2.45
N THR A 149 14.30 -5.23 3.11
CA THR A 149 13.00 -5.10 2.47
C THR A 149 12.50 -3.64 2.41
N PHE A 150 13.26 -2.70 2.98
CA PHE A 150 12.83 -1.29 3.11
C PHE A 150 12.83 -0.55 1.78
N PHE A 151 13.93 -0.59 1.02
CA PHE A 151 14.05 0.20 -0.21
C PHE A 151 13.00 -0.15 -1.27
N PRO A 152 12.71 -1.44 -1.58
CA PRO A 152 11.65 -1.78 -2.51
C PRO A 152 10.29 -1.25 -2.05
N VAL A 153 10.00 -1.36 -0.76
CA VAL A 153 8.72 -0.89 -0.19
C VAL A 153 8.60 0.64 -0.20
N PHE A 154 9.67 1.35 0.12
CA PHE A 154 9.69 2.81 -0.01
C PHE A 154 9.42 3.25 -1.45
N CYS A 155 10.01 2.55 -2.43
CA CYS A 155 9.78 2.82 -3.84
C CYS A 155 8.33 2.61 -4.29
N ILE A 156 7.53 1.81 -3.57
CA ILE A 156 6.08 1.65 -3.86
C ILE A 156 5.34 2.98 -3.70
N ILE A 157 5.72 3.79 -2.69
CA ILE A 157 5.08 5.09 -2.40
C ILE A 157 5.39 6.11 -3.51
N VAL A 158 6.62 6.07 -4.04
CA VAL A 158 7.08 6.96 -5.11
C VAL A 158 6.58 6.48 -6.49
N SER A 159 6.11 5.24 -6.59
CA SER A 159 5.64 4.65 -7.84
C SER A 159 4.25 5.15 -8.21
N TYR A 160 4.06 5.43 -9.50
CA TYR A 160 2.77 5.76 -10.10
C TYR A 160 2.38 4.71 -11.15
N ASP A 161 1.07 4.48 -11.31
CA ASP A 161 0.54 3.54 -12.29
C ASP A 161 0.36 4.20 -13.68
N VAL A 162 -0.40 5.28 -13.72
CA VAL A 162 -0.67 6.10 -14.93
C VAL A 162 0.28 7.30 -14.94
N LYS A 163 0.48 8.05 -16.05
CA LYS A 163 1.26 9.31 -16.08
C LYS A 163 0.38 10.55 -15.80
N ARG A 164 0.97 11.65 -15.30
CA ARG A 164 0.23 12.88 -14.96
C ARG A 164 -0.61 13.40 -16.12
N ARG A 165 -0.03 13.47 -17.33
CA ARG A 165 -0.73 13.94 -18.54
C ARG A 165 -1.99 13.12 -18.83
N THR A 166 -1.88 11.79 -18.81
CA THR A 166 -2.99 10.86 -19.07
C THR A 166 -4.11 11.00 -18.05
N VAL A 167 -3.78 11.20 -16.77
CA VAL A 167 -4.81 11.40 -15.72
C VAL A 167 -5.56 12.72 -15.90
N MET A 168 -4.90 13.76 -16.40
CA MET A 168 -5.54 15.05 -16.68
C MET A 168 -6.40 15.01 -17.94
N GLU A 169 -6.04 14.17 -18.92
CA GLU A 169 -6.80 13.95 -20.16
C GLU A 169 -8.02 13.05 -19.93
N TYR A 170 -7.90 12.05 -19.04
CA TYR A 170 -8.96 11.08 -18.72
C TYR A 170 -9.29 11.09 -17.22
N PRO A 171 -10.00 12.11 -16.71
CA PRO A 171 -10.35 12.23 -15.28
C PRO A 171 -11.26 11.10 -14.78
N GLU A 172 -11.95 10.38 -15.67
CA GLU A 172 -12.79 9.22 -15.35
C GLU A 172 -11.99 8.09 -14.68
N LEU A 173 -10.67 8.06 -14.87
CA LEU A 173 -9.77 7.14 -14.16
C LEU A 173 -9.88 7.29 -12.64
N TYR A 174 -10.24 8.46 -12.12
CA TYR A 174 -10.44 8.65 -10.68
C TYR A 174 -11.64 7.83 -10.15
N TYR A 175 -12.70 7.67 -10.95
CA TYR A 175 -13.88 6.89 -10.55
C TYR A 175 -13.57 5.40 -10.35
N GLU A 176 -12.52 4.88 -11.02
CA GLU A 176 -12.01 3.52 -10.80
C GLU A 176 -11.61 3.28 -9.33
N LEU A 177 -11.06 4.29 -8.66
CA LEU A 177 -10.61 4.19 -7.27
C LEU A 177 -11.76 3.89 -6.31
N ASN A 178 -12.92 4.50 -6.57
CA ASN A 178 -14.11 4.31 -5.75
C ASN A 178 -14.68 2.89 -5.92
N ARG A 179 -14.59 2.32 -7.12
CA ARG A 179 -15.03 0.95 -7.41
C ARG A 179 -14.07 -0.12 -6.90
N ARG A 180 -12.76 0.10 -7.02
CA ARG A 180 -11.75 -0.94 -6.74
C ARG A 180 -11.42 -1.15 -5.27
N LYS A 181 -12.04 -0.41 -4.32
CA LYS A 181 -11.83 -0.50 -2.85
C LYS A 181 -10.47 -1.12 -2.49
N VAL A 182 -9.40 -0.36 -2.72
CA VAL A 182 -8.00 -0.82 -2.61
C VAL A 182 -7.76 -1.55 -1.28
N LEU A 183 -8.37 -1.05 -0.21
CA LEU A 183 -8.36 -1.59 1.15
C LEU A 183 -9.72 -2.18 1.53
N SER A 184 -10.22 -3.16 0.77
CA SER A 184 -11.42 -3.90 1.14
C SER A 184 -11.09 -5.12 2.02
N ILE A 185 -12.05 -5.56 2.83
CA ILE A 185 -11.95 -6.81 3.60
C ILE A 185 -11.68 -8.03 2.68
N LYS A 186 -12.23 -8.00 1.46
CA LYS A 186 -11.98 -9.04 0.44
C LYS A 186 -10.53 -9.04 -0.01
N SER A 187 -9.99 -7.87 -0.34
CA SER A 187 -8.58 -7.72 -0.72
C SER A 187 -7.66 -8.17 0.43
N PHE A 188 -7.96 -7.75 1.66
CA PHE A 188 -7.23 -8.17 2.85
C PHE A 188 -7.24 -9.70 3.04
N ALA A 189 -8.40 -10.35 2.92
CA ALA A 189 -8.51 -11.80 3.04
C ALA A 189 -7.71 -12.53 1.96
N ILE A 190 -7.76 -12.07 0.71
CA ILE A 190 -6.98 -12.65 -0.40
C ILE A 190 -5.49 -12.58 -0.10
N TRP A 191 -4.98 -11.42 0.32
CA TRP A 191 -3.57 -11.25 0.68
C TRP A 191 -3.15 -12.14 1.85
N ASN A 192 -4.02 -12.33 2.85
CA ASN A 192 -3.74 -13.25 3.97
C ASN A 192 -3.69 -14.71 3.51
N VAL A 193 -4.59 -15.15 2.63
CA VAL A 193 -4.55 -16.51 2.07
C VAL A 193 -3.28 -16.73 1.24
N ILE A 194 -2.87 -15.74 0.43
CA ILE A 194 -1.60 -15.78 -0.30
C ILE A 194 -0.43 -15.91 0.69
N SER A 195 -0.42 -15.11 1.75
CA SER A 195 0.63 -15.14 2.78
C SER A 195 0.70 -16.49 3.49
N PHE A 196 -0.46 -17.05 3.85
CA PHE A 196 -0.55 -18.35 4.50
C PHE A 196 0.00 -19.46 3.60
N TYR A 197 -0.39 -19.47 2.32
CA TYR A 197 0.11 -20.41 1.33
C TYR A 197 1.64 -20.29 1.18
N GLN A 198 2.14 -19.08 0.97
CA GLN A 198 3.57 -18.82 0.78
C GLN A 198 4.39 -19.23 1.99
N GLY A 199 3.99 -18.82 3.21
CA GLY A 199 4.67 -19.21 4.44
C GLY A 199 4.68 -20.73 4.65
N SER A 200 3.56 -21.40 4.35
CA SER A 200 3.46 -22.86 4.45
C SER A 200 4.38 -23.58 3.47
N ILE A 201 4.36 -23.18 2.19
CA ILE A 201 5.19 -23.79 1.15
C ILE A 201 6.66 -23.55 1.42
N ILE A 202 7.06 -22.32 1.76
CA ILE A 202 8.45 -22.00 2.07
C ILE A 202 8.93 -22.88 3.22
N MET A 203 8.15 -22.98 4.30
CA MET A 203 8.59 -23.74 5.47
C MET A 203 8.63 -25.25 5.23
N LEU A 204 7.53 -25.84 4.74
CA LEU A 204 7.43 -27.29 4.57
C LEU A 204 8.44 -27.82 3.56
N LEU A 205 8.63 -27.13 2.43
CA LEU A 205 9.62 -27.54 1.43
C LEU A 205 11.06 -27.34 1.93
N SER A 206 11.33 -26.25 2.66
CA SER A 206 12.65 -26.03 3.25
C SER A 206 13.04 -27.15 4.22
N PHE A 207 12.08 -27.60 5.04
CA PHE A 207 12.29 -28.73 5.95
C PHE A 207 12.55 -30.02 5.17
N TYR A 208 11.74 -30.31 4.14
CA TYR A 208 11.90 -31.50 3.29
C TYR A 208 13.25 -31.56 2.56
N PHE A 209 13.76 -30.42 2.06
CA PHE A 209 15.03 -30.40 1.32
C PHE A 209 16.28 -30.41 2.22
N PHE A 210 16.17 -29.97 3.48
CA PHE A 210 17.29 -29.79 4.41
C PHE A 210 16.94 -30.35 5.79
N GLU A 211 16.79 -31.67 5.88
CA GLU A 211 16.30 -32.38 7.09
C GLU A 211 17.30 -32.47 8.26
N HIS A 212 18.53 -31.93 8.15
CA HIS A 212 19.60 -32.35 9.07
C HIS A 212 20.25 -31.23 9.90
N GLU A 213 20.03 -29.95 9.60
CA GLU A 213 20.61 -28.86 10.39
C GLU A 213 19.71 -27.62 10.49
N LEU A 214 19.41 -27.21 11.71
CA LEU A 214 18.56 -26.04 11.99
C LEU A 214 19.13 -24.76 11.35
N PHE A 215 20.45 -24.55 11.38
CA PHE A 215 21.10 -23.43 10.72
C PHE A 215 20.87 -23.40 9.20
N SER A 216 20.88 -24.58 8.56
CA SER A 216 20.61 -24.70 7.13
C SER A 216 19.14 -24.36 6.81
N ILE A 217 18.19 -24.78 7.67
CA ILE A 217 16.77 -24.44 7.55
C ILE A 217 16.55 -22.93 7.70
N VAL A 218 17.17 -22.28 8.70
CA VAL A 218 17.07 -20.83 8.89
C VAL A 218 17.59 -20.09 7.66
N THR A 219 18.75 -20.48 7.15
CA THR A 219 19.37 -19.84 6.00
C THR A 219 18.50 -19.99 4.75
N ILE A 220 18.02 -21.19 4.43
CA ILE A 220 17.23 -21.41 3.21
C ILE A 220 15.86 -20.72 3.27
N THR A 221 15.17 -20.82 4.41
CA THR A 221 13.86 -20.17 4.58
C THR A 221 14.00 -18.66 4.48
N PHE A 222 15.04 -18.08 5.10
CA PHE A 222 15.30 -16.64 5.04
C PHE A 222 15.59 -16.16 3.61
N SER A 223 16.37 -16.95 2.87
CA SER A 223 16.70 -16.68 1.46
C SER A 223 15.45 -16.72 0.59
N CYS A 224 14.61 -17.74 0.76
CA CYS A 224 13.33 -17.85 0.06
C CYS A 224 12.40 -16.68 0.40
N LEU A 225 12.43 -16.19 1.65
CA LEU A 225 11.62 -15.06 2.10
C LEU A 225 12.03 -13.75 1.41
N ILE A 226 13.33 -13.46 1.32
CA ILE A 226 13.85 -12.29 0.59
C ILE A 226 13.51 -12.38 -0.90
N VAL A 227 13.73 -13.54 -1.52
CA VAL A 227 13.39 -13.75 -2.94
C VAL A 227 11.88 -13.61 -3.16
N ASN A 228 11.04 -14.17 -2.30
CA ASN A 228 9.59 -14.04 -2.38
C ASN A 228 9.14 -12.58 -2.31
N GLU A 229 9.71 -11.78 -1.41
CA GLU A 229 9.42 -10.35 -1.30
C GLU A 229 9.76 -9.60 -2.60
N ILE A 230 10.96 -9.82 -3.13
CA ILE A 230 11.43 -9.22 -4.39
C ILE A 230 10.48 -9.58 -5.53
N LEU A 231 10.11 -10.85 -5.64
CA LEU A 231 9.19 -11.30 -6.69
C LEU A 231 7.77 -10.73 -6.51
N MET A 232 7.26 -10.65 -5.28
CA MET A 232 5.93 -10.07 -4.99
C MET A 232 5.87 -8.58 -5.33
N VAL A 233 6.95 -7.82 -5.06
CA VAL A 233 7.11 -6.43 -5.52
C VAL A 233 7.17 -6.37 -7.04
N GLY A 234 7.97 -7.26 -7.65
CA GLY A 234 8.09 -7.47 -9.10
C GLY A 234 6.75 -7.67 -9.80
N LEU A 235 5.84 -8.42 -9.18
CA LEU A 235 4.52 -8.70 -9.71
C LEU A 235 3.51 -7.58 -9.42
N SER A 236 3.57 -6.89 -8.29
CA SER A 236 2.49 -6.00 -7.88
C SER A 236 2.66 -4.55 -8.32
N VAL A 237 3.89 -4.13 -8.65
CA VAL A 237 4.23 -2.73 -8.93
C VAL A 237 4.86 -2.58 -10.31
N ARG A 238 4.68 -1.41 -10.93
CA ARG A 238 5.35 -1.06 -12.18
C ARG A 238 6.86 -0.99 -11.96
N MET A 239 7.62 -1.68 -12.81
CA MET A 239 9.09 -1.67 -12.77
C MET A 239 9.62 -0.34 -13.30
N SER A 240 9.89 0.60 -12.40
CA SER A 240 10.64 1.82 -12.68
C SER A 240 12.16 1.57 -12.50
N ARG A 241 13.01 2.44 -13.05
CA ARG A 241 14.47 2.35 -12.85
C ARG A 241 14.83 2.38 -11.36
N LEU A 242 14.15 3.23 -10.59
CA LEU A 242 14.33 3.33 -9.13
C LEU A 242 13.95 2.01 -8.42
N MET A 243 12.84 1.37 -8.82
CA MET A 243 12.43 0.09 -8.26
C MET A 243 13.49 -1.00 -8.52
N VAL A 244 14.04 -1.04 -9.74
CA VAL A 244 15.10 -2.02 -10.09
C VAL A 244 16.35 -1.78 -9.25
N TYR A 245 16.79 -0.53 -9.08
CA TYR A 245 17.92 -0.22 -8.20
C TYR A 245 17.64 -0.58 -6.74
N ALA A 246 16.44 -0.33 -6.23
CA ALA A 246 16.03 -0.68 -4.87
C ALA A 246 16.01 -2.20 -4.64
N MET A 247 15.54 -2.99 -5.61
CA MET A 247 15.59 -4.44 -5.58
C MET A 247 17.04 -4.95 -5.63
N GLY A 248 17.89 -4.35 -6.47
CA GLY A 248 19.32 -4.67 -6.52
C GLY A 248 20.04 -4.38 -5.20
N LEU A 249 19.73 -3.25 -4.56
CA LEU A 249 20.29 -2.88 -3.26
C LEU A 249 19.84 -3.83 -2.14
N SER A 250 18.58 -4.28 -2.16
CA SER A 250 18.07 -5.33 -1.27
C SER A 250 18.87 -6.63 -1.38
N VAL A 251 19.10 -7.09 -2.61
CA VAL A 251 19.91 -8.28 -2.90
C VAL A 251 21.36 -8.09 -2.44
N PHE A 252 21.94 -6.91 -2.69
CA PHE A 252 23.29 -6.57 -2.23
C PHE A 252 23.41 -6.66 -0.70
N PHE A 253 22.48 -6.07 0.07
CA PHE A 253 22.51 -6.15 1.53
C PHE A 253 22.34 -7.57 2.04
N TYR A 254 21.48 -8.36 1.41
CA TYR A 254 21.34 -9.77 1.72
C TYR A 254 22.66 -10.55 1.49
N PHE A 255 23.34 -10.38 0.36
CA PHE A 255 24.66 -11.03 0.17
C PHE A 255 25.72 -10.52 1.15
N LEU A 256 25.72 -9.22 1.44
CA LEU A 256 26.62 -8.61 2.43
C LEU A 256 26.42 -9.24 3.83
N SER A 257 25.18 -9.61 4.18
CA SER A 257 24.85 -10.22 5.47
C SER A 257 25.54 -11.56 5.72
N PHE A 258 25.86 -12.36 4.69
CA PHE A 258 26.63 -13.59 4.86
C PHE A 258 28.07 -13.34 5.33
N PHE A 259 28.61 -12.15 5.03
CA PHE A 259 29.95 -11.77 5.48
C PHE A 259 29.95 -11.19 6.89
N ILE A 260 28.91 -10.45 7.27
CA ILE A 260 28.81 -9.74 8.55
C ILE A 260 28.19 -10.61 9.65
N LEU A 261 27.12 -11.34 9.33
CA LEU A 261 26.29 -12.09 10.29
C LEU A 261 26.57 -13.59 10.26
N LYS A 262 27.85 -13.99 10.27
CA LYS A 262 28.28 -15.41 10.19
C LYS A 262 27.75 -16.30 11.32
N ASP A 263 27.43 -15.69 12.46
CA ASP A 263 26.88 -16.39 13.61
C ASP A 263 25.42 -16.81 13.40
N GLU A 264 24.69 -16.09 12.55
CA GLU A 264 23.27 -16.30 12.32
C GLU A 264 22.97 -16.85 10.90
N LEU A 265 23.70 -16.39 9.87
CA LEU A 265 23.62 -16.88 8.48
C LEU A 265 24.92 -17.59 8.10
N ARG A 266 24.82 -18.88 7.79
CA ARG A 266 25.96 -19.69 7.30
C ARG A 266 25.65 -20.18 5.90
N MET A 267 26.62 -20.00 5.00
CA MET A 267 26.52 -20.58 3.66
C MET A 267 26.52 -22.11 3.79
N PRO A 268 25.48 -22.82 3.30
CA PRO A 268 25.43 -24.27 3.39
C PRO A 268 26.45 -24.93 2.45
N VAL A 269 26.84 -26.16 2.80
CA VAL A 269 27.77 -26.97 2.01
C VAL A 269 27.11 -27.32 0.66
N GLY A 270 27.63 -26.77 -0.43
CA GLY A 270 27.09 -26.97 -1.79
C GLY A 270 26.18 -25.83 -2.27
N VAL A 271 26.78 -24.69 -2.60
CA VAL A 271 26.09 -23.45 -3.03
C VAL A 271 25.11 -23.69 -4.18
N PHE A 272 25.45 -24.54 -5.16
CA PHE A 272 24.57 -24.84 -6.29
C PHE A 272 23.29 -25.58 -5.87
N LYS A 273 23.40 -26.54 -4.95
CA LYS A 273 22.24 -27.26 -4.41
C LYS A 273 21.34 -26.29 -3.64
N PHE A 274 21.95 -25.43 -2.82
CA PHE A 274 21.24 -24.38 -2.08
C PHE A 274 20.50 -23.41 -3.00
N LEU A 275 21.17 -22.84 -4.00
CA LEU A 275 20.54 -21.93 -4.95
C LEU A 275 19.42 -22.62 -5.73
N GLY A 276 19.62 -23.87 -6.17
CA GLY A 276 18.60 -24.67 -6.82
C GLY A 276 17.36 -24.87 -5.94
N SER A 277 17.56 -25.23 -4.67
CA SER A 277 16.46 -25.39 -3.72
C SER A 277 15.73 -24.06 -3.45
N VAL A 278 16.44 -22.96 -3.24
CA VAL A 278 15.82 -21.62 -3.07
C VAL A 278 14.96 -21.27 -4.28
N LEU A 279 15.48 -21.48 -5.50
CA LEU A 279 14.73 -21.23 -6.73
C LEU A 279 13.46 -22.09 -6.82
N VAL A 280 13.56 -23.40 -6.58
CA VAL A 280 12.41 -24.31 -6.63
C VAL A 280 11.35 -23.92 -5.60
N ILE A 281 11.75 -23.67 -4.36
CA ILE A 281 10.84 -23.28 -3.27
C ILE A 281 10.17 -21.94 -3.59
N SER A 282 10.93 -20.93 -4.00
CA SER A 282 10.38 -19.62 -4.36
C SER A 282 9.45 -19.69 -5.57
N MET A 283 9.75 -20.53 -6.56
CA MET A 283 8.86 -20.75 -7.71
C MET A 283 7.55 -21.40 -7.27
N CYS A 284 7.58 -22.42 -6.42
CA CYS A 284 6.38 -23.03 -5.85
C CYS A 284 5.57 -22.03 -5.03
N ALA A 285 6.22 -21.23 -4.18
CA ALA A 285 5.55 -20.25 -3.33
C ALA A 285 4.79 -19.18 -4.15
N ILE A 286 5.30 -18.79 -5.32
CA ILE A 286 4.68 -17.71 -6.10
C ILE A 286 3.56 -18.17 -7.03
N VAL A 287 3.39 -19.48 -7.27
CA VAL A 287 2.37 -20.02 -8.18
C VAL A 287 0.99 -19.46 -7.87
N PHE A 288 0.58 -19.49 -6.60
CA PHE A 288 -0.75 -19.01 -6.21
C PHE A 288 -0.93 -17.52 -6.50
N SER A 289 0.09 -16.70 -6.25
CA SER A 289 0.08 -15.26 -6.56
C SER A 289 0.01 -15.00 -8.08
N LEU A 290 0.69 -15.80 -8.89
CA LEU A 290 0.61 -15.71 -10.36
C LEU A 290 -0.79 -16.06 -10.86
N VAL A 291 -1.38 -17.15 -10.36
CA VAL A 291 -2.75 -17.57 -10.71
C VAL A 291 -3.75 -16.49 -10.31
N GLN A 292 -3.66 -15.96 -9.09
CA GLN A 292 -4.53 -14.89 -8.61
C GLN A 292 -4.41 -13.63 -9.47
N LYS A 293 -3.20 -13.25 -9.85
CA LYS A 293 -2.95 -12.08 -10.71
C LYS A 293 -3.48 -12.30 -12.12
N ALA A 294 -3.29 -13.47 -12.70
CA ALA A 294 -3.84 -13.84 -14.00
C ALA A 294 -5.36 -13.83 -13.99
N TRP A 295 -5.97 -14.44 -12.96
CA TRP A 295 -7.42 -14.46 -12.75
C TRP A 295 -8.01 -13.05 -12.66
N SER A 296 -7.42 -12.19 -11.82
CA SER A 296 -7.91 -10.82 -11.64
C SER A 296 -7.79 -9.97 -12.91
N ARG A 297 -6.73 -10.16 -13.71
CA ARG A 297 -6.57 -9.50 -15.01
C ARG A 297 -7.58 -9.98 -16.06
N TYR A 298 -7.91 -11.28 -16.06
CA TYR A 298 -8.84 -11.86 -17.01
C TYR A 298 -10.29 -11.41 -16.74
N PHE A 299 -10.76 -11.50 -15.49
CA PHE A 299 -12.15 -11.18 -15.15
C PHE A 299 -12.41 -9.70 -14.87
N ALA A 300 -11.41 -8.93 -14.44
CA ALA A 300 -11.57 -7.53 -14.06
C ALA A 300 -10.35 -6.66 -14.45
N PRO A 301 -10.04 -6.53 -15.76
CA PRO A 301 -8.90 -5.75 -16.22
C PRO A 301 -9.00 -4.28 -15.78
N PRO A 302 -7.88 -3.64 -15.38
CA PRO A 302 -7.86 -2.22 -15.07
C PRO A 302 -8.24 -1.36 -16.26
N MET A 303 -8.98 -0.28 -16.00
CA MET A 303 -9.41 0.66 -17.05
C MET A 303 -8.21 1.32 -17.73
N HIS A 304 -7.19 1.68 -16.94
CA HIS A 304 -5.96 2.27 -17.46
C HIS A 304 -5.17 1.34 -18.39
N THR A 305 -5.29 0.01 -18.26
CA THR A 305 -4.60 -0.93 -19.15
C THR A 305 -5.10 -0.82 -20.60
N LYS A 306 -6.33 -0.32 -20.82
CA LYS A 306 -6.85 -0.05 -22.17
C LYS A 306 -6.21 1.19 -22.82
N LEU A 307 -5.63 2.08 -22.02
CA LEU A 307 -5.00 3.32 -22.46
C LEU A 307 -3.50 3.16 -22.75
N GLU A 308 -2.88 2.05 -22.33
CA GLU A 308 -1.45 1.78 -22.60
C GLU A 308 -1.21 1.21 -24.02
N VAL A 309 -2.27 0.99 -24.81
CA VAL A 309 -2.23 0.42 -26.16
C VAL A 309 -2.14 1.51 -27.26
N TYR A 310 -2.19 2.79 -26.88
CA TYR A 310 -2.02 3.95 -27.77
C TYR A 310 -0.89 4.84 -27.27
#